data_AF-A0A058ZCD5-F1
#
_entry.id   AF-A0A058ZCD5-F1
#
_cell.length_a   1.000
_cell.length_b   1.000
_cell.length_c   1.000
_cell.angle_alpha   90.00
_cell.angle_beta   90.00
_cell.angle_gamma   90.00
#
_symmetry.space_group_name_H-M   'P 1'
#
loop_
_entity.id
_entity.type
_entity.pdbx_description
1 polymer ?
#
loop_
_entity_poly.entity_id
_entity_poly.type
_entity_poly.pdbx_seq_one_letter_code
_entity_poly.pdbx_strand_id
1 'polypeptide(L)'
;MVPKKHGSNRMSAYLKYKIARNVRDHNRKAKKAARANPNTHRLKKDPGIPSLWPFKDRLVQQVLEAKEQARIDREAKREAYRAKQIQASQLKREEALLEEEARTVEDLQQRAERRAAQSEREQRRKSTDAQRSMQGEAGLQVNDNSRRAYYREFRKVVEAADVILQVLDARDPLGCRSPQIEEMILKAGGGDKKIILVLNKVDLVPRKNVEAWIKYLSHEFPTIAFKASTQQQRTNIGHGSSGALNAAASSGGSDDSAAITTSECLGADSLIRLLKNYSRSHDIKTSLRVGVVGFPNVGKSSLINSLRRSRVCGVGAVAGFTKTAQEVILDKNIRLLDCPGILFTGDDATVDPSIVLRNCVRVEAIADPVGAVGYLLTRLPKKQVMLLYRVGDFDSTIRFLGGPLRTGTRLVRCGVYIWAWC
;
A
#
# COMPACT_ATOMS: atom_id res chain seq x y z
N MET A 1 84.79 2.61 -34.96
CA MET A 1 83.46 2.62 -34.31
C MET A 1 82.46 1.99 -35.29
N VAL A 2 81.95 0.77 -35.02
CA VAL A 2 80.98 0.12 -35.93
C VAL A 2 79.62 0.82 -35.76
N PRO A 3 78.99 1.33 -36.84
CA PRO A 3 77.68 1.97 -36.75
C PRO A 3 76.62 0.96 -36.28
N LYS A 4 75.90 1.27 -35.19
CA LYS A 4 74.77 0.46 -34.74
C LYS A 4 73.64 0.53 -35.77
N LYS A 5 73.11 -0.62 -36.17
CA LYS A 5 71.90 -0.67 -37.03
C LYS A 5 70.72 -0.04 -36.28
N HIS A 6 70.16 1.03 -36.82
CA HIS A 6 68.88 1.58 -36.36
C HIS A 6 67.72 0.78 -36.98
N GLY A 7 66.69 0.52 -36.18
CA GLY A 7 65.46 -0.12 -36.65
C GLY A 7 64.78 0.70 -37.74
N SER A 8 64.22 0.04 -38.74
CA SER A 8 63.52 0.73 -39.82
C SER A 8 62.15 1.24 -39.34
N ASN A 9 61.84 2.51 -39.62
CA ASN A 9 60.49 3.06 -39.46
C ASN A 9 59.49 2.52 -40.49
N ARG A 10 59.93 1.69 -41.45
CA ARG A 10 59.07 1.08 -42.46
C ARG A 10 58.29 -0.09 -41.83
N MET A 11 56.98 0.06 -41.77
CA MET A 11 56.09 -1.03 -41.35
C MET A 11 55.77 -1.96 -42.50
N SER A 12 55.83 -3.27 -42.25
CA SER A 12 55.32 -4.28 -43.18
C SER A 12 53.81 -4.10 -43.40
N ALA A 13 53.33 -4.45 -44.59
CA ALA A 13 51.91 -4.41 -44.92
C ALA A 13 51.08 -5.24 -43.93
N TYR A 14 51.59 -6.43 -43.56
CA TYR A 14 50.98 -7.29 -42.54
C TYR A 14 50.76 -6.56 -41.21
N LEU A 15 51.79 -5.85 -40.70
CA LEU A 15 51.68 -5.13 -39.43
C LEU A 15 50.66 -3.99 -39.52
N LYS A 16 50.60 -3.27 -40.66
CA LYS A 16 49.58 -2.23 -40.90
C LYS A 16 48.16 -2.80 -40.85
N TYR A 17 47.90 -3.90 -41.55
CA TYR A 17 46.58 -4.55 -41.53
C TYR A 17 46.21 -5.13 -40.16
N LYS A 18 47.19 -5.69 -39.43
CA LYS A 18 47.00 -6.20 -38.07
C LYS A 18 46.62 -5.09 -37.09
N ILE A 19 47.32 -3.95 -37.13
CA ILE A 19 46.99 -2.79 -36.27
C ILE A 19 45.60 -2.24 -36.62
N ALA A 20 45.29 -2.08 -37.90
CA ALA A 20 43.97 -1.61 -38.34
C ALA A 20 42.84 -2.56 -37.91
N ARG A 21 43.07 -3.88 -37.92
CA ARG A 21 42.13 -4.87 -37.39
C ARG A 21 41.97 -4.73 -35.87
N ASN A 22 43.07 -4.64 -35.13
CA ASN A 22 43.05 -4.51 -33.68
C ASN A 22 42.33 -3.23 -33.21
N VAL A 23 42.55 -2.10 -33.87
CA VAL A 23 41.87 -0.83 -33.59
C VAL A 23 40.36 -0.97 -33.85
N ARG A 24 39.96 -1.59 -34.97
CA ARG A 24 38.54 -1.86 -35.24
C ARG A 24 37.91 -2.76 -34.18
N ASP A 25 38.60 -3.82 -33.78
CA ASP A 25 38.12 -4.73 -32.74
C ASP A 25 38.02 -4.06 -31.36
N HIS A 26 38.99 -3.22 -30.99
CA HIS A 26 38.93 -2.42 -29.77
C HIS A 26 37.74 -1.46 -29.78
N ASN A 27 37.56 -0.69 -30.86
CA ASN A 27 36.45 0.25 -30.99
C ASN A 27 35.09 -0.46 -30.99
N ARG A 28 35.00 -1.65 -31.58
CA ARG A 28 33.79 -2.49 -31.55
C ARG A 28 33.48 -2.95 -30.12
N LYS A 29 34.48 -3.43 -29.38
CA LYS A 29 34.34 -3.85 -27.98
C LYS A 29 33.96 -2.66 -27.08
N ALA A 30 34.59 -1.51 -27.25
CA ALA A 30 34.28 -0.28 -26.52
C ALA A 30 32.84 0.19 -26.75
N LYS A 31 32.36 0.18 -28.01
CA LYS A 31 30.95 0.48 -28.34
C LYS A 31 29.98 -0.51 -27.70
N LYS A 32 30.31 -1.81 -27.68
CA LYS A 32 29.46 -2.84 -27.04
C LYS A 32 29.41 -2.66 -25.51
N ALA A 33 30.54 -2.36 -24.88
CA ALA A 33 30.62 -2.08 -23.45
C ALA A 33 29.87 -0.78 -23.06
N ALA A 34 29.99 0.28 -23.86
CA ALA A 34 29.27 1.53 -23.66
C ALA A 34 27.74 1.37 -23.78
N ARG A 35 27.27 0.49 -24.68
CA ARG A 35 25.84 0.15 -24.79
C ARG A 35 25.33 -0.70 -23.63
N ALA A 36 26.17 -1.55 -23.03
CA ALA A 36 25.79 -2.42 -21.93
C ALA A 36 25.60 -1.67 -20.59
N ASN A 37 26.29 -0.55 -20.41
CA ASN A 37 26.19 0.30 -19.21
C ASN A 37 25.73 1.72 -19.58
N PRO A 38 24.42 1.98 -19.73
CA PRO A 38 23.91 3.31 -20.10
C PRO A 38 24.09 4.39 -19.01
N ASN A 39 24.63 4.06 -17.84
CA ASN A 39 24.74 4.95 -16.67
C ASN A 39 26.09 5.66 -16.50
N THR A 40 26.97 5.65 -17.50
CA THR A 40 28.28 6.33 -17.40
C THR A 40 28.23 7.85 -17.62
N HIS A 41 27.08 8.42 -17.97
CA HIS A 41 26.89 9.87 -17.95
C HIS A 41 26.44 10.34 -16.56
N ARG A 42 27.32 10.22 -15.56
CA ARG A 42 27.37 11.30 -14.57
C ARG A 42 27.73 12.54 -15.37
N LEU A 43 26.77 13.46 -15.55
CA LEU A 43 27.05 14.80 -16.07
C LEU A 43 28.33 15.26 -15.36
N LYS A 44 29.36 15.64 -16.14
CA LYS A 44 30.58 16.21 -15.56
C LYS A 44 30.11 17.32 -14.62
N LYS A 45 30.47 17.24 -13.33
CA LYS A 45 30.12 18.30 -12.38
C LYS A 45 30.62 19.60 -13.00
N ASP A 46 29.69 20.53 -13.21
CA ASP A 46 30.02 21.84 -13.76
C ASP A 46 31.10 22.44 -12.86
N PRO A 47 32.29 22.81 -13.40
CA PRO A 47 33.36 23.41 -12.60
C PRO A 47 32.95 24.73 -11.93
N GLY A 48 31.78 25.29 -12.28
CA GLY A 48 31.24 26.49 -11.65
C GLY A 48 32.00 27.75 -12.07
N ILE A 49 31.68 28.87 -11.43
CA ILE A 49 32.29 30.16 -11.75
C ILE A 49 33.67 30.26 -11.08
N PRO A 50 34.76 30.41 -11.84
CA PRO A 50 36.11 30.56 -11.31
C PRO A 50 36.22 31.72 -10.32
N SER A 51 37.00 31.56 -9.25
CA SER A 51 37.09 32.54 -8.15
C SER A 51 37.70 33.88 -8.55
N LEU A 52 38.57 33.91 -9.55
CA LEU A 52 39.28 35.10 -10.01
C LEU A 52 38.46 35.98 -10.98
N TRP A 53 37.20 35.62 -11.25
CA TRP A 53 36.40 36.36 -12.22
C TRP A 53 35.85 37.66 -11.60
N PRO A 54 36.25 38.86 -12.09
CA PRO A 54 35.98 40.14 -11.41
C PRO A 54 34.51 40.50 -11.23
N PHE A 55 33.61 39.91 -12.03
CA PHE A 55 32.17 40.19 -12.01
C PHE A 55 31.34 39.06 -11.40
N LYS A 56 31.99 38.12 -10.69
CA LYS A 56 31.36 36.96 -10.07
C LYS A 56 30.17 37.35 -9.18
N ASP A 57 30.33 38.38 -8.35
CA ASP A 57 29.31 38.78 -7.39
C ASP A 57 28.06 39.34 -8.09
N ARG A 58 28.23 40.11 -9.17
CA ARG A 58 27.10 40.61 -9.98
C ARG A 58 26.34 39.48 -10.66
N LEU A 59 27.05 38.49 -11.21
CA LEU A 59 26.40 37.35 -11.86
C LEU A 59 25.68 36.46 -10.84
N VAL A 60 26.26 36.27 -9.65
CA VAL A 60 25.60 35.52 -8.57
C VAL A 60 24.33 36.25 -8.12
N GLN A 61 24.37 37.57 -7.95
CA GLN A 61 23.19 38.38 -7.62
C GLN A 61 22.10 38.26 -8.68
N GLN A 62 22.42 38.41 -9.97
CA GLN A 62 21.46 38.24 -11.07
C GLN A 62 20.84 36.84 -11.09
N VAL A 63 21.61 35.79 -10.82
CA VAL A 63 21.10 34.42 -10.76
C VAL A 63 20.19 34.21 -9.55
N LEU A 64 20.48 34.84 -8.41
CA LEU A 64 19.63 34.78 -7.21
C LEU A 64 18.30 35.51 -7.43
N GLU A 65 18.34 36.70 -8.02
CA GLU A 65 17.15 37.48 -8.38
C GLU A 65 16.28 36.73 -9.39
N ALA A 66 16.88 36.16 -10.44
CA ALA A 66 16.15 35.35 -11.42
C ALA A 66 15.52 34.09 -10.80
N LYS A 67 16.21 33.45 -9.83
CA LYS A 67 15.64 32.31 -9.09
C LYS A 67 14.47 32.71 -8.21
N GLU A 68 14.57 33.86 -7.54
CA GLU A 68 13.50 34.38 -6.69
C GLU A 68 12.28 34.76 -7.54
N GLN A 69 12.48 35.45 -8.65
CA GLN A 69 11.41 35.77 -9.59
C GLN A 69 10.73 34.51 -10.15
N ALA A 70 11.50 33.50 -10.54
CA ALA A 70 10.96 32.23 -11.00
C ALA A 70 10.20 31.46 -9.91
N ARG A 71 10.58 31.63 -8.63
CA ARG A 71 9.88 31.06 -7.47
C ARG A 71 8.52 31.73 -7.29
N ILE A 72 8.50 33.06 -7.29
CA ILE A 72 7.28 33.88 -7.19
C ILE A 72 6.33 33.56 -8.34
N ASP A 73 6.81 33.53 -9.59
CA ASP A 73 5.99 33.20 -10.76
C ASP A 73 5.39 31.79 -10.69
N ARG A 74 6.14 30.84 -10.11
CA ARG A 74 5.67 29.46 -9.95
C ARG A 74 4.61 29.34 -8.85
N GLU A 75 4.73 30.11 -7.77
CA GLU A 75 3.72 30.19 -6.72
C GLU A 75 2.45 30.88 -7.23
N ALA A 76 2.57 32.01 -7.93
CA ALA A 76 1.46 32.70 -8.58
C ALA A 76 0.72 31.78 -9.57
N LYS A 77 1.44 31.01 -10.40
CA LYS A 77 0.84 30.01 -11.30
C LYS A 77 0.09 28.90 -10.54
N ARG A 78 0.62 28.46 -9.40
CA ARG A 78 -0.04 27.43 -8.56
C ARG A 78 -1.31 27.97 -7.90
N GLU A 79 -1.29 29.21 -7.42
CA GLU A 79 -2.45 29.87 -6.84
C GLU A 79 -3.53 30.12 -7.89
N ALA A 80 -3.16 30.61 -9.07
CA ALA A 80 -4.10 30.77 -10.19
C ALA A 80 -4.73 29.43 -10.61
N TYR A 81 -3.96 28.34 -10.63
CA TYR A 81 -4.49 27.00 -10.91
C TYR A 81 -5.46 26.51 -9.82
N ARG A 82 -5.13 26.74 -8.54
CA ARG A 82 -6.04 26.41 -7.42
C ARG A 82 -7.33 27.21 -7.47
N ALA A 83 -7.26 28.52 -7.76
CA ALA A 83 -8.44 29.36 -7.91
C ALA A 83 -9.35 28.87 -9.05
N LYS A 84 -8.77 28.51 -10.21
CA LYS A 84 -9.52 27.91 -11.32
C LYS A 84 -10.19 26.58 -10.96
N GLN A 85 -9.53 25.73 -10.16
CA GLN A 85 -10.11 24.48 -9.68
C GLN A 85 -11.29 24.71 -8.72
N ILE A 86 -11.17 25.70 -7.82
CA ILE A 86 -12.25 26.08 -6.90
C ILE A 86 -13.45 26.61 -7.69
N GLN A 87 -13.25 27.53 -8.64
CA GLN A 87 -14.33 28.04 -9.49
C GLN A 87 -15.00 26.93 -10.31
N ALA A 88 -14.22 26.04 -10.92
CA ALA A 88 -14.78 24.90 -11.66
C ALA A 88 -15.59 23.96 -10.75
N SER A 89 -15.18 23.78 -9.50
CA SER A 89 -15.93 22.98 -8.52
C SER A 89 -17.22 23.66 -8.05
N GLN A 90 -17.22 24.99 -7.94
CA GLN A 90 -18.41 25.78 -7.60
C GLN A 90 -19.43 25.73 -8.73
N LEU A 91 -19.00 25.95 -9.97
CA LEU A 91 -19.88 25.86 -11.15
C LEU A 91 -20.49 24.46 -11.30
N LYS A 92 -19.70 23.39 -11.12
CA LYS A 92 -20.24 22.02 -11.13
C LYS A 92 -21.26 21.75 -10.01
N ARG A 93 -21.08 22.39 -8.85
CA ARG A 93 -22.02 22.26 -7.73
C ARG A 93 -23.32 23.00 -8.01
N GLU A 94 -23.22 24.15 -8.66
CA GLU A 94 -24.37 24.97 -9.09
C GLU A 94 -25.16 24.29 -10.22
N GLU A 95 -24.48 23.73 -11.22
CA GLU A 95 -25.09 22.88 -12.25
C GLU A 95 -25.79 21.65 -11.66
N ALA A 96 -25.17 20.98 -10.68
CA ALA A 96 -25.78 19.82 -10.02
C ALA A 96 -27.03 20.20 -9.20
N LEU A 97 -27.03 21.39 -8.56
CA LEU A 97 -28.20 21.90 -7.84
C LEU A 97 -29.35 22.21 -8.80
N LEU A 98 -29.08 22.84 -9.95
CA LEU A 98 -30.07 23.11 -10.98
C LEU A 98 -30.62 21.82 -11.61
N GLU A 99 -29.79 20.80 -11.81
CA GLU A 99 -30.24 19.47 -12.24
C GLU A 99 -31.11 18.77 -11.19
N GLU A 100 -30.78 18.88 -9.90
CA GLU A 100 -31.63 18.33 -8.84
C GLU A 100 -32.97 19.06 -8.75
N GLU A 101 -32.99 20.39 -8.88
CA GLU A 101 -34.22 21.17 -8.91
C GLU A 101 -35.10 20.79 -10.12
N ALA A 102 -34.52 20.66 -11.32
CA ALA A 102 -35.23 20.20 -12.50
C ALA A 102 -35.81 18.78 -12.32
N ARG A 103 -35.06 17.87 -11.70
CA ARG A 103 -35.52 16.51 -11.38
C ARG A 103 -36.63 16.50 -10.32
N THR A 104 -36.61 17.41 -9.34
CA THR A 104 -37.69 17.48 -8.33
C THR A 104 -39.01 17.95 -8.92
N VAL A 105 -38.99 18.84 -9.91
CA VAL A 105 -40.20 19.28 -10.63
C VAL A 105 -40.76 18.15 -11.50
N GLU A 106 -39.90 17.43 -12.24
CA GLU A 106 -40.32 16.26 -13.03
C GLU A 106 -40.82 15.09 -12.17
N ASP A 107 -40.19 14.83 -11.01
CA ASP A 107 -40.59 13.75 -10.10
C ASP A 107 -41.90 14.07 -9.36
N LEU A 108 -42.20 15.35 -9.11
CA LEU A 108 -43.51 15.80 -8.59
C LEU A 108 -44.64 15.54 -9.59
N GLN A 109 -44.40 15.78 -10.88
CA GLN A 109 -45.37 15.59 -11.95
C GLN A 109 -45.61 14.09 -12.22
N GLN A 110 -44.55 13.29 -12.26
CA GLN A 110 -44.65 11.83 -12.40
C GLN A 110 -45.27 11.15 -11.16
N ARG A 111 -45.08 11.69 -9.95
CA ARG A 111 -45.71 11.17 -8.72
C ARG A 111 -47.21 11.46 -8.67
N ALA A 112 -47.68 12.60 -9.20
CA ALA A 112 -49.10 12.91 -9.32
C ALA A 112 -49.81 11.92 -10.27
N GLU A 113 -49.21 11.63 -11.43
CA GLU A 113 -49.73 10.68 -12.41
C GLU A 113 -49.69 9.23 -11.89
N ARG A 114 -48.60 8.82 -11.21
CA ARG A 114 -48.50 7.49 -10.60
C ARG A 114 -49.50 7.29 -9.46
N ARG A 115 -49.84 8.33 -8.67
CA ARG A 115 -50.89 8.25 -7.63
C ARG A 115 -52.28 8.05 -8.21
N ALA A 116 -52.60 8.74 -9.32
CA ALA A 116 -53.87 8.57 -10.01
C ALA A 116 -54.02 7.13 -10.57
N ALA A 117 -52.98 6.61 -11.22
CA ALA A 117 -52.95 5.24 -11.75
C ALA A 117 -52.92 4.15 -10.66
N GLN A 118 -52.31 4.44 -9.50
CA GLN A 118 -52.32 3.54 -8.35
C GLN A 118 -53.69 3.45 -7.68
N SER A 119 -54.44 4.56 -7.57
CA SER A 119 -55.81 4.57 -7.04
C SER A 119 -56.76 3.65 -7.84
N GLU A 120 -56.70 3.70 -9.18
CA GLU A 120 -57.47 2.80 -10.05
C GLU A 120 -57.04 1.33 -9.93
N ARG A 121 -55.73 1.06 -9.81
CA ARG A 121 -55.21 -0.30 -9.60
C ARG A 121 -55.50 -0.85 -8.20
N GLU A 122 -55.59 0.01 -7.19
CA GLU A 122 -55.82 -0.36 -5.80
C GLU A 122 -57.31 -0.66 -5.53
N GLN A 123 -58.24 -0.01 -6.23
CA GLN A 123 -59.65 -0.43 -6.25
C GLN A 123 -59.86 -1.79 -6.94
N ARG A 124 -59.09 -2.10 -7.99
CA ARG A 124 -59.11 -3.42 -8.65
C ARG A 124 -58.40 -4.54 -7.87
N ARG A 125 -57.42 -4.21 -7.02
CA ARG A 125 -56.68 -5.19 -6.19
C ARG A 125 -57.33 -5.46 -4.83
N LYS A 126 -58.10 -4.51 -4.27
CA LYS A 126 -58.83 -4.70 -3.00
C LYS A 126 -59.96 -5.74 -3.08
N SER A 127 -60.39 -6.17 -4.28
CA SER A 127 -61.35 -7.27 -4.45
C SER A 127 -60.71 -8.65 -4.60
N THR A 128 -59.39 -8.77 -4.73
CA THR A 128 -58.74 -10.04 -5.15
C THR A 128 -57.56 -10.52 -4.30
N ASP A 129 -57.08 -9.77 -3.30
CA ASP A 129 -55.83 -10.13 -2.59
C ASP A 129 -55.93 -10.10 -1.05
N ALA A 130 -57.09 -10.52 -0.51
CA ALA A 130 -57.30 -10.73 0.93
C ALA A 130 -56.62 -12.00 1.49
N GLN A 131 -55.65 -12.58 0.78
CA GLN A 131 -55.03 -13.86 1.16
C GLN A 131 -53.64 -14.04 0.52
N ARG A 132 -52.61 -13.35 1.05
CA ARG A 132 -51.29 -13.95 1.30
C ARG A 132 -50.33 -12.98 2.00
N SER A 133 -50.11 -13.32 3.26
CA SER A 133 -49.13 -12.83 4.21
C SER A 133 -47.69 -12.71 3.68
N MET A 134 -47.02 -11.61 4.06
CA MET A 134 -45.58 -11.59 4.34
C MET A 134 -45.33 -10.78 5.62
N GLN A 135 -44.79 -11.49 6.61
CA GLN A 135 -44.17 -10.95 7.82
C GLN A 135 -42.81 -10.32 7.48
N GLY A 136 -42.46 -9.24 8.18
CA GLY A 136 -41.07 -8.96 8.56
C GLY A 136 -40.48 -7.66 8.01
N GLU A 137 -40.66 -6.57 8.75
CA GLU A 137 -39.74 -5.41 8.72
C GLU A 137 -39.42 -4.96 10.15
N ALA A 138 -38.13 -4.87 10.47
CA ALA A 138 -37.44 -3.64 10.89
C ALA A 138 -36.13 -3.98 11.61
N GLY A 139 -35.03 -4.01 10.87
CA GLY A 139 -33.66 -4.10 11.39
C GLY A 139 -32.80 -2.94 10.89
N LEU A 140 -32.05 -2.33 11.82
CA LEU A 140 -31.21 -1.14 11.70
C LEU A 140 -30.47 -0.96 10.35
N GLN A 141 -30.75 0.15 9.65
CA GLN A 141 -30.06 0.54 8.42
C GLN A 141 -28.87 1.48 8.67
N VAL A 142 -27.68 0.94 8.97
CA VAL A 142 -26.41 1.63 8.70
C VAL A 142 -25.36 0.61 8.22
N ASN A 143 -24.69 0.88 7.08
CA ASN A 143 -23.47 0.23 6.55
C ASN A 143 -23.52 -1.14 5.83
N ASP A 144 -24.63 -1.57 5.21
CA ASP A 144 -24.63 -2.79 4.37
C ASP A 144 -24.08 -2.54 2.94
N ASN A 145 -24.36 -1.36 2.35
CA ASN A 145 -23.97 -1.06 0.97
C ASN A 145 -22.46 -1.05 0.71
N SER A 146 -21.64 -0.55 1.65
CA SER A 146 -20.18 -0.52 1.49
C SER A 146 -19.56 -1.92 1.59
N ARG A 147 -20.04 -2.77 2.51
CA ARG A 147 -19.58 -4.16 2.66
C ARG A 147 -19.87 -4.97 1.40
N ARG A 148 -21.09 -4.86 0.88
CA ARG A 148 -21.49 -5.46 -0.41
C ARG A 148 -20.65 -4.95 -1.59
N ALA A 149 -20.27 -3.66 -1.59
CA ALA A 149 -19.40 -3.11 -2.63
C ALA A 149 -17.97 -3.71 -2.56
N TYR A 150 -17.36 -3.76 -1.38
CA TYR A 150 -16.04 -4.38 -1.21
C TYR A 150 -16.03 -5.86 -1.58
N TYR A 151 -17.11 -6.56 -1.24
CA TYR A 151 -17.26 -7.98 -1.58
C TYR A 151 -17.44 -8.22 -3.09
N ARG A 152 -18.12 -7.30 -3.81
CA ARG A 152 -18.17 -7.34 -5.27
C ARG A 152 -16.79 -7.16 -5.90
N GLU A 153 -16.00 -6.21 -5.39
CA GLU A 153 -14.62 -6.00 -5.84
C GLU A 153 -13.73 -7.22 -5.53
N PHE A 154 -13.88 -7.82 -4.35
CA PHE A 154 -13.19 -9.04 -3.97
C PHE A 154 -13.46 -10.19 -4.94
N ARG A 155 -14.73 -10.45 -5.26
CA ARG A 155 -15.11 -11.53 -6.19
C ARG A 155 -14.45 -11.35 -7.55
N LYS A 156 -14.41 -10.12 -8.09
CA LYS A 156 -13.70 -9.80 -9.34
C LYS A 156 -12.21 -10.13 -9.26
N VAL A 157 -11.55 -9.80 -8.14
CA VAL A 157 -10.13 -10.09 -7.93
C VAL A 157 -9.89 -11.60 -7.84
N VAL A 158 -10.74 -12.34 -7.11
CA VAL A 158 -10.62 -13.80 -6.98
C VAL A 158 -10.82 -14.48 -8.33
N GLU A 159 -11.80 -14.06 -9.12
CA GLU A 159 -12.06 -14.62 -10.45
C GLU A 159 -10.87 -14.38 -11.40
N ALA A 160 -10.36 -13.15 -11.43
CA ALA A 160 -9.30 -12.73 -12.34
C ALA A 160 -7.89 -13.25 -11.97
N ALA A 161 -7.64 -13.56 -10.70
CA ALA A 161 -6.33 -13.98 -10.20
C ALA A 161 -6.06 -15.48 -10.37
N ASP A 162 -4.81 -15.83 -10.68
CA ASP A 162 -4.32 -17.22 -10.72
C ASP A 162 -3.81 -17.66 -9.34
N VAL A 163 -3.15 -16.73 -8.64
CA VAL A 163 -2.58 -16.93 -7.30
C VAL A 163 -3.12 -15.85 -6.36
N ILE A 164 -3.50 -16.21 -5.15
CA ILE A 164 -3.91 -15.27 -4.11
C ILE A 164 -2.82 -15.16 -3.04
N LEU A 165 -2.39 -13.93 -2.78
CA LEU A 165 -1.60 -13.56 -1.61
C LEU A 165 -2.55 -13.09 -0.52
N GLN A 166 -2.66 -13.87 0.55
CA GLN A 166 -3.40 -13.47 1.74
C GLN A 166 -2.45 -12.82 2.75
N VAL A 167 -2.60 -11.51 2.95
CA VAL A 167 -1.74 -10.72 3.82
C VAL A 167 -2.30 -10.75 5.24
N LEU A 168 -1.46 -11.21 6.17
CA LEU A 168 -1.74 -11.34 7.60
C LEU A 168 -0.85 -10.38 8.40
N ASP A 169 -1.31 -9.92 9.57
CA ASP A 169 -0.48 -9.16 10.52
C ASP A 169 0.25 -10.13 11.45
N ALA A 170 1.59 -10.03 11.55
CA ALA A 170 2.42 -10.94 12.34
C ALA A 170 2.07 -10.97 13.83
N ARG A 171 1.43 -9.91 14.36
CA ARG A 171 1.05 -9.80 15.77
C ARG A 171 -0.12 -10.72 16.15
N ASP A 172 -1.02 -10.99 15.20
CA ASP A 172 -2.20 -11.83 15.39
C ASP A 172 -2.63 -12.47 14.04
N PRO A 173 -1.84 -13.44 13.53
CA PRO A 173 -2.08 -14.00 12.20
C PRO A 173 -3.39 -14.78 12.12
N LEU A 174 -3.74 -15.55 13.16
CA LEU A 174 -4.98 -16.33 13.21
C LEU A 174 -6.20 -15.41 13.24
N GLY A 175 -6.12 -14.29 13.96
CA GLY A 175 -7.17 -13.28 13.96
C GLY A 175 -7.37 -12.58 12.61
N CYS A 176 -6.32 -12.48 11.80
CA CYS A 176 -6.40 -11.89 10.47
C CYS A 176 -6.73 -12.92 9.37
N ARG A 177 -6.87 -14.21 9.73
CA ARG A 177 -7.31 -15.26 8.82
C ARG A 177 -8.82 -15.35 8.81
N SER A 178 -9.34 -15.85 7.68
CA SER A 178 -10.76 -16.16 7.53
C SER A 178 -10.85 -17.44 6.70
N PRO A 179 -11.09 -18.60 7.34
CA PRO A 179 -11.25 -19.88 6.65
C PRO A 179 -12.36 -19.84 5.59
N GLN A 180 -13.41 -19.06 5.83
CA GLN A 180 -14.52 -18.85 4.90
C GLN A 180 -14.05 -18.23 3.58
N ILE A 181 -13.16 -17.23 3.63
CA ILE A 181 -12.55 -16.62 2.44
C ILE A 181 -11.69 -17.63 1.69
N GLU A 182 -10.87 -18.38 2.44
CA GLU A 182 -9.96 -19.36 1.87
C GLU A 182 -10.73 -20.46 1.13
N GLU A 183 -11.81 -20.98 1.74
CA GLU A 183 -12.71 -21.96 1.12
C GLU A 183 -13.39 -21.39 -0.14
N MET A 184 -13.86 -20.14 -0.08
CA MET A 184 -14.43 -19.45 -1.22
C MET A 184 -13.45 -19.31 -2.39
N ILE A 185 -12.18 -18.97 -2.11
CA ILE A 185 -11.13 -18.85 -3.13
C ILE A 185 -10.86 -20.20 -3.78
N LEU A 186 -10.75 -21.27 -2.97
CA LEU A 186 -10.51 -22.62 -3.45
C LEU A 186 -11.67 -23.13 -4.32
N LYS A 187 -12.92 -22.88 -3.90
CA LYS A 187 -14.14 -23.21 -4.65
C LYS A 187 -14.21 -22.45 -5.98
N ALA A 188 -13.97 -21.15 -5.97
CA ALA A 188 -13.99 -20.31 -7.18
C ALA A 188 -12.92 -20.70 -8.21
N GLY A 189 -11.84 -21.35 -7.76
CA GLY A 189 -10.75 -21.82 -8.62
C GLY A 189 -10.86 -23.24 -9.12
N GLY A 190 -11.93 -23.97 -8.80
CA GLY A 190 -12.02 -25.41 -9.11
C GLY A 190 -10.86 -26.23 -8.54
N GLY A 191 -10.18 -25.73 -7.49
CA GLY A 191 -8.97 -26.35 -6.89
C GLY A 191 -7.62 -25.92 -7.48
N ASP A 192 -7.59 -25.22 -8.61
CA ASP A 192 -6.32 -24.83 -9.26
C ASP A 192 -5.69 -23.58 -8.65
N LYS A 193 -6.51 -22.67 -8.12
CA LYS A 193 -6.03 -21.43 -7.49
C LYS A 193 -5.17 -21.74 -6.27
N LYS A 194 -4.00 -21.12 -6.19
CA LYS A 194 -3.05 -21.29 -5.08
C LYS A 194 -3.15 -20.13 -4.11
N ILE A 195 -3.13 -20.42 -2.82
CA ILE A 195 -3.09 -19.44 -1.74
C ILE A 195 -1.67 -19.44 -1.15
N ILE A 196 -1.10 -18.24 -0.99
CA ILE A 196 0.18 -18.01 -0.33
C ILE A 196 -0.08 -17.03 0.82
N LEU A 197 0.33 -17.38 2.02
CA LEU A 197 0.21 -16.51 3.18
C LEU A 197 1.42 -15.57 3.24
N VAL A 198 1.16 -14.28 3.41
CA VAL A 198 2.21 -13.29 3.63
C VAL A 198 2.07 -12.71 5.03
N LEU A 199 2.98 -13.08 5.90
CA LEU A 199 3.04 -12.60 7.27
C LEU A 199 3.75 -11.24 7.29
N ASN A 200 2.98 -10.16 7.32
CA ASN A 200 3.49 -8.78 7.25
C ASN A 200 3.74 -8.19 8.65
N LYS A 201 4.55 -7.12 8.71
CA LYS A 201 4.95 -6.41 9.95
C LYS A 201 5.76 -7.27 10.92
N VAL A 202 6.61 -8.15 10.37
CA VAL A 202 7.47 -9.05 11.17
C VAL A 202 8.49 -8.30 12.03
N ASP A 203 8.69 -7.00 11.78
CA ASP A 203 9.49 -6.09 12.59
C ASP A 203 8.88 -5.78 13.96
N LEU A 204 7.57 -5.97 14.13
CA LEU A 204 6.87 -5.72 15.40
C LEU A 204 6.86 -6.94 16.34
N VAL A 205 7.37 -8.08 15.89
CA VAL A 205 7.27 -9.36 16.60
C VAL A 205 8.66 -9.96 16.77
N PRO A 206 9.00 -10.53 17.94
CA PRO A 206 10.28 -11.20 18.13
C PRO A 206 10.51 -12.31 17.09
N ARG A 207 11.73 -12.40 16.56
CA ARG A 207 12.08 -13.34 15.49
C ARG A 207 11.71 -14.81 15.80
N LYS A 208 11.93 -15.27 17.03
CA LYS A 208 11.55 -16.62 17.47
C LYS A 208 10.06 -16.91 17.26
N ASN A 209 9.21 -15.92 17.53
CA ASN A 209 7.76 -16.05 17.35
C ASN A 209 7.40 -16.03 15.86
N VAL A 210 8.07 -15.20 15.06
CA VAL A 210 7.90 -15.18 13.59
C VAL A 210 8.25 -16.54 12.99
N GLU A 211 9.37 -17.14 13.38
CA GLU A 211 9.80 -18.47 12.92
C GLU A 211 8.79 -19.56 13.32
N ALA A 212 8.29 -19.52 14.56
CA ALA A 212 7.23 -20.42 15.03
C ALA A 212 5.93 -20.26 14.21
N TRP A 213 5.52 -19.03 13.91
CA TRP A 213 4.35 -18.75 13.08
C TRP A 213 4.52 -19.24 11.65
N ILE A 214 5.69 -19.02 11.02
CA ILE A 214 5.97 -19.54 9.68
C ILE A 214 5.85 -21.06 9.70
N LYS A 215 6.45 -21.74 10.68
CA LYS A 215 6.38 -23.20 10.79
C LYS A 215 4.93 -23.67 10.93
N TYR A 216 4.16 -23.05 11.82
CA TYR A 216 2.76 -23.39 12.05
C TYR A 216 1.91 -23.20 10.78
N LEU A 217 1.96 -22.03 10.16
CA LEU A 217 1.14 -21.68 9.01
C LEU A 217 1.55 -22.43 7.72
N SER A 218 2.83 -22.77 7.60
CA SER A 218 3.36 -23.53 6.46
C SER A 218 2.86 -24.97 6.38
N HIS A 219 2.25 -25.49 7.45
CA HIS A 219 1.56 -26.79 7.39
C HIS A 219 0.31 -26.74 6.50
N GLU A 220 -0.35 -25.59 6.41
CA GLU A 220 -1.57 -25.41 5.60
C GLU A 220 -1.27 -24.78 4.24
N PHE A 221 -0.55 -23.65 4.23
CA PHE A 221 -0.27 -22.89 3.02
C PHE A 221 1.17 -22.34 3.02
N PRO A 222 1.85 -22.26 1.86
CA PRO A 222 3.16 -21.64 1.76
C PRO A 222 3.16 -20.25 2.40
N THR A 223 4.01 -20.03 3.40
CA THR A 223 4.02 -18.79 4.20
C THR A 223 5.35 -18.06 4.05
N ILE A 224 5.29 -16.75 3.78
CA ILE A 224 6.47 -15.89 3.66
C ILE A 224 6.39 -14.76 4.70
N ALA A 225 7.44 -14.60 5.50
CA ALA A 225 7.64 -13.43 6.32
C ALA A 225 8.00 -12.21 5.46
N PHE A 226 7.34 -11.09 5.74
CA PHE A 226 7.48 -9.87 4.97
C PHE A 226 7.56 -8.64 5.88
N LYS A 227 8.51 -7.77 5.55
CA LYS A 227 8.59 -6.41 6.09
C LYS A 227 8.43 -5.44 4.94
N ALA A 228 7.35 -4.67 4.93
CA ALA A 228 7.17 -3.60 3.96
C ALA A 228 8.19 -2.48 4.21
N SER A 229 8.69 -1.85 3.15
CA SER A 229 9.60 -0.73 3.30
C SER A 229 8.87 0.48 3.87
N THR A 230 9.46 1.08 4.91
CA THR A 230 8.99 2.33 5.52
C THR A 230 9.63 3.56 4.87
N GLN A 231 10.42 3.38 3.80
CA GLN A 231 11.10 4.48 3.11
C GLN A 231 10.09 5.50 2.58
N GLN A 232 10.34 6.78 2.87
CA GLN A 232 9.52 7.90 2.39
C GLN A 232 9.80 8.24 0.92
N GLN A 233 10.87 7.69 0.35
CA GLN A 233 11.21 7.89 -1.06
C GLN A 233 10.09 7.36 -1.97
N ARG A 234 9.77 8.12 -3.03
CA ARG A 234 8.70 7.77 -3.98
C ARG A 234 9.14 6.70 -5.00
N THR A 235 10.43 6.65 -5.31
CA THR A 235 11.06 5.73 -6.25
C THR A 235 12.34 5.14 -5.66
N ASN A 236 12.79 4.00 -6.19
CA ASN A 236 14.00 3.29 -5.76
C ASN A 236 13.96 2.77 -4.32
N ILE A 237 12.81 2.23 -3.92
CA ILE A 237 12.66 1.60 -2.60
C ILE A 237 13.62 0.40 -2.49
N GLY A 238 14.55 0.48 -1.54
CA GLY A 238 15.59 -0.53 -1.33
C GLY A 238 15.04 -1.89 -0.88
N HIS A 239 15.62 -2.96 -1.40
CA HIS A 239 15.41 -4.33 -0.92
C HIS A 239 16.65 -4.77 -0.16
N GLY A 240 16.46 -5.31 1.04
CA GLY A 240 17.52 -6.06 1.69
C GLY A 240 17.75 -7.31 0.87
N SER A 241 18.93 -7.43 0.25
CA SER A 241 19.24 -8.64 -0.53
C SER A 241 19.16 -9.86 0.39
N SER A 242 18.57 -10.95 -0.10
CA SER A 242 18.61 -12.24 0.61
C SER A 242 20.02 -12.72 1.02
N GLY A 243 21.08 -12.14 0.44
CA GLY A 243 22.47 -12.34 0.84
C GLY A 243 22.84 -11.75 2.21
N ALA A 244 22.15 -10.70 2.69
CA ALA A 244 22.39 -10.14 4.02
C ALA A 244 21.97 -11.09 5.16
N LEU A 245 20.93 -11.90 4.93
CA LEU A 245 20.45 -12.92 5.87
C LEU A 245 21.43 -14.12 5.95
N ASN A 246 22.03 -14.52 4.82
CA ASN A 246 23.01 -15.62 4.78
C ASN A 246 24.42 -15.17 5.21
N ALA A 247 24.79 -13.91 5.01
CA ALA A 247 26.04 -13.34 5.52
C ALA A 247 26.01 -13.19 7.05
N ALA A 248 24.86 -12.82 7.63
CA ALA A 248 24.67 -12.80 9.09
C ALA A 248 24.69 -14.21 9.70
N ALA A 249 24.14 -15.22 9.01
CA ALA A 249 24.16 -16.61 9.48
C ALA A 249 25.54 -17.27 9.47
N SER A 250 26.51 -16.73 8.71
CA SER A 250 27.89 -17.25 8.63
C SER A 250 28.87 -16.53 9.57
N SER A 251 28.50 -15.37 10.10
CA SER A 251 29.18 -14.72 11.21
C SER A 251 28.40 -15.02 12.51
N GLY A 252 28.87 -15.94 13.35
CA GLY A 252 28.23 -16.34 14.61
C GLY A 252 28.17 -15.24 15.70
N GLY A 253 27.90 -14.00 15.34
CA GLY A 253 27.72 -12.86 16.23
C GLY A 253 26.24 -12.58 16.49
N SER A 254 25.92 -12.36 17.76
CA SER A 254 24.59 -12.16 18.36
C SER A 254 23.80 -10.90 17.92
N ASP A 255 24.13 -10.27 16.78
CA ASP A 255 23.59 -8.96 16.36
C ASP A 255 22.55 -9.06 15.22
N ASP A 256 21.78 -10.15 15.20
CA ASP A 256 20.72 -10.41 14.20
C ASP A 256 19.52 -9.44 14.26
N SER A 257 19.39 -8.66 15.34
CA SER A 257 18.33 -7.65 15.46
C SER A 257 18.53 -6.45 14.53
N ALA A 258 19.77 -6.18 14.11
CA ALA A 258 20.08 -5.03 13.27
C ALA A 258 19.39 -5.11 11.89
N ALA A 259 19.33 -6.29 11.26
CA ALA A 259 18.70 -6.47 9.94
C ALA A 259 17.19 -6.16 9.95
N ILE A 260 16.50 -6.53 11.04
CA ILE A 260 15.07 -6.24 11.23
C ILE A 260 14.82 -4.76 11.49
N THR A 261 15.78 -4.01 12.06
CA THR A 261 15.61 -2.57 12.33
C THR A 261 15.81 -1.66 11.11
N THR A 262 16.44 -2.16 10.03
CA THR A 262 16.69 -1.35 8.82
C THR A 262 15.38 -0.95 8.11
N SER A 263 15.36 0.18 7.41
CA SER A 263 14.17 0.62 6.65
C SER A 263 13.96 -0.14 5.33
N GLU A 264 14.82 -1.12 5.04
CA GLU A 264 14.74 -1.93 3.84
C GLU A 264 13.61 -2.97 3.94
N CYS A 265 13.03 -3.34 2.79
CA CYS A 265 12.05 -4.41 2.79
C CYS A 265 12.72 -5.79 2.90
N LEU A 266 12.08 -6.68 3.65
CA LEU A 266 12.51 -8.07 3.84
C LEU A 266 11.46 -9.01 3.23
N GLY A 267 11.90 -10.11 2.62
CA GLY A 267 11.03 -11.15 2.06
C GLY A 267 10.52 -10.91 0.64
N ALA A 268 10.69 -9.69 0.10
CA ALA A 268 10.26 -9.35 -1.25
C ALA A 268 10.94 -10.18 -2.35
N ASP A 269 12.25 -10.40 -2.26
CA ASP A 269 12.98 -11.23 -3.23
C ASP A 269 12.51 -12.69 -3.19
N SER A 270 12.25 -13.23 -2.00
CA SER A 270 11.74 -14.60 -1.82
C SER A 270 10.34 -14.75 -2.39
N LEU A 271 9.46 -13.77 -2.16
CA LEU A 271 8.11 -13.74 -2.72
C LEU A 271 8.14 -13.63 -4.26
N ILE A 272 8.96 -12.74 -4.81
CA ILE A 272 9.13 -12.62 -6.27
C ILE A 272 9.67 -13.91 -6.88
N ARG A 273 10.65 -14.56 -6.22
CA ARG A 273 11.20 -15.85 -6.68
C ARG A 273 10.12 -16.93 -6.69
N LEU A 274 9.30 -17.01 -5.64
CA LEU A 274 8.19 -17.95 -5.56
C LEU A 274 7.16 -17.69 -6.67
N LEU A 275 6.75 -16.44 -6.89
CA LEU A 275 5.82 -16.07 -7.96
C LEU A 275 6.38 -16.35 -9.35
N LYS A 276 7.69 -16.14 -9.57
CA LYS A 276 8.34 -16.49 -10.84
C LYS A 276 8.36 -18.00 -11.10
N ASN A 277 8.47 -18.82 -10.05
CA ASN A 277 8.36 -20.27 -10.19
C ASN A 277 6.94 -20.68 -10.61
N TYR A 278 5.91 -20.10 -9.99
CA TYR A 278 4.52 -20.32 -10.42
C TYR A 278 4.27 -19.81 -11.84
N SER A 279 4.86 -18.68 -12.24
CA SER A 279 4.73 -18.17 -13.61
C SER A 279 5.32 -19.10 -14.66
N ARG A 280 6.34 -19.90 -14.32
CA ARG A 280 6.95 -20.87 -15.24
C ARG A 280 6.15 -22.16 -15.36
N SER A 281 5.45 -22.56 -14.31
CA SER A 281 4.63 -23.77 -14.32
C SER A 281 3.31 -23.59 -15.08
N HIS A 282 2.86 -22.34 -15.25
CA HIS A 282 1.62 -22.00 -15.97
C HIS A 282 1.95 -21.59 -17.42
N ASP A 283 2.41 -22.56 -18.22
CA ASP A 283 3.08 -22.36 -19.52
C ASP A 283 2.17 -21.84 -20.67
N ILE A 284 0.91 -21.50 -20.38
CA ILE A 284 -0.10 -21.13 -21.39
C ILE A 284 -0.52 -19.65 -21.30
N LYS A 285 -0.30 -18.96 -20.17
CA LYS A 285 -0.78 -17.57 -19.97
C LYS A 285 0.31 -16.53 -20.23
N THR A 286 -0.07 -15.44 -20.90
CA THR A 286 0.81 -14.30 -21.23
C THR A 286 1.41 -13.59 -20.01
N SER A 287 0.73 -13.64 -18.86
CA SER A 287 1.26 -13.13 -17.57
C SER A 287 0.47 -13.72 -16.40
N LEU A 288 1.16 -14.06 -15.31
CA LEU A 288 0.58 -14.50 -14.04
C LEU A 288 -0.13 -13.33 -13.34
N ARG A 289 -1.41 -13.50 -13.01
CA ARG A 289 -2.19 -12.54 -12.23
C ARG A 289 -2.24 -12.95 -10.77
N VAL A 290 -1.85 -12.05 -9.89
CA VAL A 290 -1.71 -12.30 -8.45
C VAL A 290 -2.64 -11.36 -7.68
N GLY A 291 -3.66 -11.89 -7.02
CA GLY A 291 -4.57 -11.11 -6.19
C GLY A 291 -4.04 -10.92 -4.77
N VAL A 292 -4.08 -9.69 -4.24
CA VAL A 292 -3.66 -9.39 -2.86
C VAL A 292 -4.90 -9.15 -2.00
N VAL A 293 -5.14 -10.02 -1.03
CA VAL A 293 -6.35 -10.05 -0.18
C VAL A 293 -5.94 -9.98 1.29
N GLY A 294 -6.83 -9.47 2.16
CA GLY A 294 -6.62 -9.44 3.60
C GLY A 294 -7.40 -8.31 4.27
N PHE A 295 -7.35 -8.28 5.60
CA PHE A 295 -8.09 -7.32 6.43
C PHE A 295 -7.64 -5.87 6.14
N PRO A 296 -8.44 -4.85 6.45
CA PRO A 296 -7.97 -3.46 6.41
C PRO A 296 -6.72 -3.27 7.27
N ASN A 297 -5.85 -2.32 6.89
CA ASN A 297 -4.68 -1.91 7.67
C ASN A 297 -3.61 -2.99 8.01
N VAL A 298 -3.72 -4.21 7.48
CA VAL A 298 -2.64 -5.23 7.54
C VAL A 298 -1.43 -4.86 6.69
N GLY A 299 -1.56 -3.91 5.75
CA GLY A 299 -0.46 -3.41 4.92
C GLY A 299 -0.42 -3.93 3.48
N LYS A 300 -1.55 -4.34 2.90
CA LYS A 300 -1.68 -4.81 1.50
C LYS A 300 -1.04 -3.85 0.47
N SER A 301 -1.49 -2.61 0.43
CA SER A 301 -0.98 -1.61 -0.51
C SER A 301 0.49 -1.25 -0.24
N SER A 302 0.95 -1.32 1.02
CA SER A 302 2.38 -1.16 1.37
C SER A 302 3.24 -2.32 0.88
N LEU A 303 2.72 -3.54 0.90
CA LEU A 303 3.37 -4.72 0.33
C LEU A 303 3.52 -4.59 -1.19
N ILE A 304 2.48 -4.14 -1.89
CA ILE A 304 2.51 -3.91 -3.35
C ILE A 304 3.56 -2.86 -3.71
N ASN A 305 3.58 -1.72 -3.01
CA ASN A 305 4.57 -0.67 -3.21
C ASN A 305 6.00 -1.17 -2.97
N SER A 306 6.18 -2.00 -1.95
CA SER A 306 7.47 -2.62 -1.64
C SER A 306 7.90 -3.53 -2.79
N LEU A 307 7.05 -4.45 -3.25
CA LEU A 307 7.35 -5.32 -4.39
C LEU A 307 7.67 -4.52 -5.66
N ARG A 308 6.89 -3.47 -5.94
CA ARG A 308 7.05 -2.64 -7.14
C ARG A 308 8.27 -1.71 -7.09
N ARG A 309 8.87 -1.52 -5.91
CA ARG A 309 9.97 -0.57 -5.64
C ARG A 309 9.62 0.91 -5.87
N SER A 310 8.33 1.22 -5.90
CA SER A 310 7.81 2.57 -6.06
C SER A 310 6.44 2.70 -5.41
N ARG A 311 6.07 3.92 -5.01
CA ARG A 311 4.75 4.21 -4.43
C ARG A 311 3.70 4.38 -5.54
N VAL A 312 3.08 3.28 -5.94
CA VAL A 312 2.00 3.25 -6.94
C VAL A 312 0.63 3.34 -6.26
N CYS A 313 0.42 2.55 -5.20
CA CYS A 313 -0.81 2.54 -4.43
C CYS A 313 -0.73 3.59 -3.31
N GLY A 314 -1.79 4.35 -3.07
CA GLY A 314 -1.87 5.20 -1.88
C GLY A 314 -1.91 4.34 -0.61
N VAL A 315 -1.34 4.85 0.48
CA VAL A 315 -1.31 4.17 1.78
C VAL A 315 -1.77 5.13 2.87
N GLY A 316 -2.59 4.63 3.79
CA GLY A 316 -3.12 5.38 4.93
C GLY A 316 -3.48 4.46 6.08
N ALA A 317 -3.56 5.01 7.30
CA ALA A 317 -3.95 4.28 8.50
C ALA A 317 -5.48 4.15 8.68
N VAL A 318 -6.26 4.89 7.90
CA VAL A 318 -7.71 4.91 7.96
C VAL A 318 -8.27 3.70 7.18
N ALA A 319 -9.14 2.92 7.83
CA ALA A 319 -9.82 1.80 7.17
C ALA A 319 -10.70 2.30 6.00
N GLY A 320 -10.71 1.53 4.89
CA GLY A 320 -11.44 1.90 3.67
C GLY A 320 -10.72 2.91 2.76
N PHE A 321 -9.41 3.12 2.97
CA PHE A 321 -8.57 3.95 2.10
C PHE A 321 -8.57 3.45 0.65
N THR A 322 -8.34 2.16 0.45
CA THR A 322 -8.44 1.49 -0.86
C THR A 322 -9.89 1.08 -1.08
N LYS A 323 -10.58 1.75 -2.01
CA LYS A 323 -12.01 1.49 -2.29
C LYS A 323 -12.26 0.62 -3.53
N THR A 324 -11.44 0.81 -4.56
CA THR A 324 -11.57 0.13 -5.85
C THR A 324 -10.39 -0.81 -6.06
N ALA A 325 -10.64 -1.98 -6.65
CA ALA A 325 -9.55 -2.85 -7.04
C ALA A 325 -8.71 -2.19 -8.15
N GLN A 326 -7.40 -2.34 -8.10
CA GLN A 326 -6.48 -1.74 -9.06
C GLN A 326 -5.42 -2.76 -9.50
N GLU A 327 -5.04 -2.70 -10.78
CA GLU A 327 -4.00 -3.56 -11.34
C GLU A 327 -2.65 -2.82 -11.38
N VAL A 328 -1.61 -3.46 -10.84
CA VAL A 328 -0.24 -2.96 -10.80
C VAL A 328 0.67 -3.95 -11.53
N ILE A 329 1.30 -3.48 -12.60
CA ILE A 329 2.25 -4.29 -13.37
C ILE A 329 3.59 -4.31 -12.63
N LEU A 330 4.00 -5.49 -12.16
CA LEU A 330 5.27 -5.68 -11.46
C LEU A 330 6.41 -5.90 -12.45
N ASP A 331 6.22 -6.84 -13.36
CA ASP A 331 7.15 -7.26 -14.42
C ASP A 331 6.33 -7.67 -15.65
N LYS A 332 6.99 -8.00 -16.77
CA LYS A 332 6.31 -8.47 -18.00
C LYS A 332 5.45 -9.71 -17.76
N ASN A 333 5.87 -10.56 -16.81
CA ASN A 333 5.24 -11.85 -16.54
C ASN A 333 4.34 -11.84 -15.31
N ILE A 334 4.33 -10.77 -14.49
CA ILE A 334 3.60 -10.75 -13.21
C ILE A 334 2.82 -9.45 -13.06
N ARG A 335 1.51 -9.59 -12.80
CA ARG A 335 0.58 -8.49 -12.55
C ARG A 335 -0.07 -8.69 -11.18
N LEU A 336 -0.09 -7.64 -10.36
CA LEU A 336 -0.67 -7.65 -9.02
C LEU A 336 -2.04 -6.98 -9.07
N LEU A 337 -3.06 -7.56 -8.42
CA LEU A 337 -4.39 -6.97 -8.24
C LEU A 337 -4.54 -6.59 -6.76
N ASP A 338 -4.57 -5.29 -6.47
CA ASP A 338 -4.83 -4.78 -5.11
C ASP A 338 -6.33 -4.83 -4.84
N CYS A 339 -6.75 -5.56 -3.80
CA CYS A 339 -8.15 -5.62 -3.37
C CYS A 339 -8.38 -4.65 -2.21
N PRO A 340 -9.56 -3.99 -2.11
CA PRO A 340 -9.98 -3.34 -0.88
C PRO A 340 -9.85 -4.29 0.33
N GLY A 341 -9.63 -3.75 1.52
CA GLY A 341 -9.61 -4.55 2.74
C GLY A 341 -11.01 -5.05 3.08
N ILE A 342 -11.16 -6.35 3.27
CA ILE A 342 -12.48 -6.97 3.51
C ILE A 342 -12.52 -7.48 4.94
N LEU A 343 -13.65 -7.27 5.58
CA LEU A 343 -13.99 -7.82 6.88
C LEU A 343 -15.23 -8.68 6.69
N PHE A 344 -15.08 -9.97 6.99
CA PHE A 344 -16.20 -10.90 7.09
C PHE A 344 -16.53 -11.01 8.56
N THR A 345 -17.44 -10.16 9.02
CA THR A 345 -18.14 -10.38 10.28
C THR A 345 -19.27 -11.36 10.00
N GLY A 346 -19.50 -12.32 10.90
CA GLY A 346 -20.80 -13.00 10.93
C GLY A 346 -21.92 -11.97 11.08
N ASP A 347 -23.16 -12.36 10.75
CA ASP A 347 -24.33 -11.48 10.80
C ASP A 347 -24.68 -10.99 12.22
N ASP A 348 -23.90 -11.36 13.23
CA ASP A 348 -24.06 -10.91 14.60
C ASP A 348 -23.80 -9.40 14.73
N ALA A 349 -24.82 -8.70 15.23
CA ALA A 349 -24.87 -7.24 15.38
C ALA A 349 -23.83 -6.66 16.35
N THR A 350 -23.07 -7.51 17.07
CA THR A 350 -22.03 -7.07 18.00
C THR A 350 -20.66 -7.10 17.31
N VAL A 351 -20.08 -5.93 17.09
CA VAL A 351 -18.70 -5.83 16.61
C VAL A 351 -17.78 -6.34 17.71
N ASP A 352 -17.13 -7.47 17.47
CA ASP A 352 -16.13 -8.01 18.39
C ASP A 352 -15.05 -6.94 18.68
N PRO A 353 -14.78 -6.60 19.96
CA PRO A 353 -13.71 -5.68 20.34
C PRO A 353 -12.36 -6.04 19.70
N SER A 354 -12.10 -7.32 19.41
CA SER A 354 -10.88 -7.77 18.72
C SER A 354 -10.72 -7.15 17.33
N ILE A 355 -11.81 -6.94 16.59
CA ILE A 355 -11.82 -6.32 15.25
C ILE A 355 -11.46 -4.84 15.36
N VAL A 356 -11.98 -4.16 16.39
CA VAL A 356 -11.64 -2.76 16.67
C VAL A 356 -10.14 -2.62 16.98
N LEU A 357 -9.59 -3.51 17.81
CA LEU A 357 -8.15 -3.50 18.13
C LEU A 357 -7.24 -3.77 16.93
N ARG A 358 -7.73 -4.47 15.90
CA ARG A 358 -7.02 -4.67 14.63
C ARG A 358 -7.06 -3.45 13.71
N ASN A 359 -7.62 -2.32 14.17
CA ASN A 359 -7.82 -1.09 13.38
C ASN A 359 -8.56 -1.36 12.07
N CYS A 360 -9.58 -2.23 12.13
CA CYS A 360 -10.37 -2.63 10.98
C CYS A 360 -11.60 -1.73 10.75
N VAL A 361 -12.03 -1.03 11.80
CA VAL A 361 -13.12 -0.07 11.79
C VAL A 361 -12.53 1.33 11.93
N ARG A 362 -13.12 2.32 11.26
CA ARG A 362 -12.73 3.73 11.45
C ARG A 362 -13.02 4.14 12.87
N VAL A 363 -12.13 4.91 13.50
CA VAL A 363 -12.25 5.26 14.92
C VAL A 363 -13.55 6.02 15.20
N GLU A 364 -13.98 6.88 14.28
CA GLU A 364 -15.21 7.67 14.42
C GLU A 364 -16.49 6.82 14.31
N ALA A 365 -16.38 5.59 13.82
CA ALA A 365 -17.51 4.69 13.63
C ALA A 365 -17.62 3.61 14.74
N ILE A 366 -16.77 3.68 15.76
CA ILE A 366 -16.80 2.74 16.90
C ILE A 366 -18.00 3.10 17.79
N ALA A 367 -18.93 2.15 17.97
CA ALA A 367 -20.11 2.34 18.81
C ALA A 367 -19.79 2.38 20.30
N ASP A 368 -18.91 1.47 20.77
CA ASP A 368 -18.45 1.42 22.16
C ASP A 368 -16.91 1.51 22.26
N PRO A 369 -16.35 2.73 22.34
CA PRO A 369 -14.92 2.91 22.53
C PRO A 369 -14.45 2.51 23.94
N VAL A 370 -15.32 2.59 24.96
CA VAL A 370 -14.92 2.29 26.35
C VAL A 370 -14.74 0.78 26.53
N GLY A 371 -15.65 -0.04 26.00
CA GLY A 371 -15.50 -1.49 25.99
C GLY A 371 -14.25 -1.95 25.24
N ALA A 372 -13.94 -1.33 24.09
CA ALA A 372 -12.72 -1.62 23.34
C ALA A 372 -11.44 -1.30 24.13
N VAL A 373 -11.39 -0.16 24.83
CA VAL A 373 -10.26 0.18 25.71
C VAL A 373 -10.19 -0.76 26.91
N GLY A 374 -11.33 -1.15 27.49
CA GLY A 374 -11.36 -2.15 28.56
C GLY A 374 -10.74 -3.47 28.12
N TYR A 375 -11.10 -3.94 26.93
CA TYR A 375 -10.53 -5.14 26.32
C TYR A 375 -9.04 -5.01 25.98
N LEU A 376 -8.57 -3.80 25.67
CA LEU A 376 -7.13 -3.54 25.49
C LEU A 376 -6.38 -3.63 26.82
N LEU A 377 -6.93 -3.03 27.88
CA LEU A 377 -6.29 -3.00 29.21
C LEU A 377 -6.16 -4.40 29.83
N THR A 378 -7.07 -5.34 29.53
CA THR A 378 -6.94 -6.73 30.01
C THR A 378 -5.78 -7.48 29.36
N ARG A 379 -5.36 -7.08 28.15
CA ARG A 379 -4.25 -7.70 27.42
C ARG A 379 -2.89 -7.09 27.73
N LEU A 380 -2.84 -5.93 28.37
CA LEU A 380 -1.61 -5.19 28.63
C LEU A 380 -1.21 -5.27 30.11
N PRO A 381 0.09 -5.40 30.42
CA PRO A 381 0.53 -5.34 31.80
C PRO A 381 0.31 -3.91 32.35
N LYS A 382 -0.52 -3.81 33.39
CA LYS A 382 -0.92 -2.54 34.03
C LYS A 382 0.24 -1.60 34.31
N LYS A 383 1.36 -2.11 34.85
CA LYS A 383 2.57 -1.35 35.14
C LYS A 383 3.15 -0.65 33.90
N GLN A 384 3.14 -1.33 32.75
CA GLN A 384 3.66 -0.77 31.50
C GLN A 384 2.75 0.33 30.96
N VAL A 385 1.42 0.15 31.07
CA VAL A 385 0.44 1.18 30.69
C VAL A 385 0.61 2.43 31.54
N MET A 386 0.74 2.27 32.86
CA MET A 386 0.98 3.38 33.78
C MET A 386 2.26 4.14 33.43
N LEU A 387 3.34 3.43 33.11
CA LEU A 387 4.63 4.04 32.77
C LEU A 387 4.60 4.75 31.40
N LEU A 388 3.96 4.13 30.40
CA LEU A 388 3.86 4.68 29.04
C LEU A 388 3.04 5.97 29.01
N TYR A 389 1.88 5.95 29.65
CA TYR A 389 0.95 7.08 29.67
C TYR A 389 1.19 8.02 30.86
N ARG A 390 2.12 7.70 31.77
CA ARG A 390 2.41 8.46 32.99
C ARG A 390 1.16 8.70 33.84
N VAL A 391 0.33 7.67 33.97
CA VAL A 391 -0.93 7.69 34.72
C VAL A 391 -0.71 7.01 36.07
N GLY A 392 -1.40 7.51 37.10
CA GLY A 392 -1.44 6.86 38.41
C GLY A 392 -2.14 5.50 38.39
N ASP A 393 -2.25 4.87 39.55
CA ASP A 393 -2.90 3.57 39.66
C ASP A 393 -4.40 3.67 39.28
N PHE A 394 -4.87 2.70 38.50
CA PHE A 394 -6.25 2.64 38.02
C PHE A 394 -6.87 1.25 38.20
N ASP A 395 -8.13 1.21 38.63
CA ASP A 395 -8.90 -0.01 38.90
C ASP A 395 -9.85 -0.39 37.75
N SER A 396 -10.26 0.61 36.97
CA SER A 396 -11.30 0.51 35.95
C SER A 396 -10.91 1.29 34.70
N THR A 397 -11.50 0.91 33.57
CA THR A 397 -11.31 1.60 32.29
C THR A 397 -11.71 3.07 32.38
N ILE A 398 -12.80 3.37 33.09
CA ILE A 398 -13.29 4.74 33.29
C ILE A 398 -12.28 5.55 34.09
N ARG A 399 -11.70 4.98 35.15
CA ARG A 399 -10.66 5.65 35.94
C ARG A 399 -9.38 5.86 35.13
N PHE A 400 -9.00 4.90 34.29
CA PHE A 400 -7.88 5.07 33.36
C PHE A 400 -8.13 6.23 32.39
N LEU A 401 -9.30 6.26 31.73
CA LEU A 401 -9.66 7.30 30.77
C LEU A 401 -9.88 8.68 31.43
N GLY A 402 -10.39 8.71 32.66
CA GLY A 402 -10.60 9.92 33.45
C GLY A 402 -9.34 10.45 34.14
N GLY A 403 -8.27 9.64 34.21
CA GLY A 403 -7.04 9.97 34.89
C GLY A 403 -6.32 11.17 34.27
N PRO A 404 -5.59 11.97 35.08
CA PRO A 404 -4.78 13.06 34.57
C PRO A 404 -3.58 12.51 33.78
N LEU A 405 -3.51 12.84 32.50
CA LEU A 405 -2.37 12.58 31.62
C LEU A 405 -1.49 13.84 31.56
N ARG A 406 -0.19 13.70 31.81
CA ARG A 406 0.78 14.79 31.64
C ARG A 406 1.46 14.69 30.28
N THR A 407 1.14 15.62 29.39
CA THR A 407 1.78 15.73 28.07
C THR A 407 2.45 17.09 27.95
N GLY A 408 3.78 17.10 28.13
CA GLY A 408 4.54 18.35 28.22
C GLY A 408 4.12 19.19 29.42
N THR A 409 3.76 20.46 29.20
CA THR A 409 3.33 21.43 30.23
C THR A 409 1.82 21.47 30.47
N ARG A 410 1.02 20.66 29.76
CA ARG A 410 -0.45 20.63 29.91
C ARG A 410 -0.93 19.32 30.52
N LEU A 411 -1.85 19.45 31.47
CA LEU A 411 -2.66 18.36 32.00
C LEU A 411 -3.86 18.16 31.08
N VAL A 412 -3.99 16.97 30.50
CA VAL A 412 -5.12 16.58 29.66
C VAL A 412 -5.70 15.29 30.25
N ARG A 413 -7.02 15.08 30.18
CA ARG A 413 -7.59 13.79 30.59
C ARG A 413 -7.17 12.70 29.59
N CYS A 414 -6.84 11.50 30.04
CA CYS A 414 -6.39 10.41 29.17
C CYS A 414 -7.33 10.16 27.99
N GLY A 415 -8.64 10.18 28.22
CA GLY A 415 -9.65 10.00 27.16
C GLY A 415 -9.64 11.11 26.09
N VAL A 416 -9.29 12.34 26.46
CA VAL A 416 -9.21 13.48 25.53
C VAL A 416 -7.92 13.43 24.70
N TYR A 417 -6.83 12.88 25.27
CA TYR A 417 -5.56 12.76 24.57
C TYR A 417 -5.53 11.57 23.60
N ILE A 418 -6.16 10.44 23.97
CA ILE A 418 -6.30 9.26 23.10
C ILE A 418 -7.19 9.59 21.89
N TRP A 419 -8.25 10.39 22.06
CA TRP A 419 -9.08 10.89 20.96
C TRP A 419 -8.36 11.85 20.00
N ALA A 420 -7.27 12.51 20.42
CA ALA A 420 -6.52 13.43 19.57
C ALA A 420 -5.40 12.75 18.75
N TRP A 421 -5.08 11.48 19.06
CA TRP A 421 -4.02 10.69 18.41
C TRP A 421 -4.54 9.52 17.58
N CYS A 422 -5.82 9.17 17.72
CA CYS A 422 -6.56 8.36 16.77
C CYS A 422 -7.07 9.22 15.62
#